data_AF-A0AAQ3MC52-F1
#
_entry.id   AF-A0AAQ3MC52-F1
#
_cell.length_a   1.000
_cell.length_b   1.000
_cell.length_c   1.000
_cell.angle_alpha   90.00
_cell.angle_beta   90.00
_cell.angle_gamma   90.00
#
_symmetry.space_group_name_H-M   'P 1'
#
loop_
_entity.id
_entity.type
_entity.pdbx_description
1 polymer ?
#
loop_
_entity_poly.entity_id
_entity_poly.type
_entity_poly.pdbx_seq_one_letter_code
_entity_poly.pdbx_strand_id
1 'polypeptide(L)'
;MARKTVRQFFRNQMLKLMSKTTLKNRTIESLKLTAHSLLSDANNLEASVDALCARILEVPRPSTPPNREPIFQRPEGAPPSEYEKQVRAYNAMTEEFAKVSEQAKELSAKVTAFQNNVIDVSMQHKYVEKIGKTEHDLESLDNARRNLEKDMERVNGKLRAARETAVASAAKATA
;
A
#
# COMPACT_ATOMS: atom_id res chain seq x y z
N MET A 1 -12.82 -32.07 -48.66
CA MET A 1 -12.28 -30.96 -47.84
C MET A 1 -12.66 -29.63 -48.49
N ALA A 2 -13.50 -28.83 -47.86
CA ALA A 2 -13.95 -27.54 -48.42
C ALA A 2 -12.81 -26.50 -48.34
N ARG A 3 -12.30 -26.06 -49.49
CA ARG A 3 -11.33 -24.95 -49.56
C ARG A 3 -12.03 -23.67 -49.11
N LYS A 4 -11.64 -23.13 -47.95
CA LYS A 4 -12.13 -21.82 -47.49
C LYS A 4 -11.77 -20.78 -48.55
N THR A 5 -12.76 -20.00 -49.00
CA THR A 5 -12.51 -18.92 -49.97
C THR A 5 -11.58 -17.88 -49.35
N VAL A 6 -10.75 -17.23 -50.17
CA VAL A 6 -9.81 -16.17 -49.74
C VAL A 6 -10.53 -15.11 -48.90
N ARG A 7 -11.77 -14.74 -49.29
CA ARG A 7 -12.64 -13.81 -48.55
C ARG A 7 -12.96 -14.29 -47.13
N GLN A 8 -13.17 -15.59 -46.94
CA GLN A 8 -13.49 -16.20 -45.65
C GLN A 8 -12.24 -16.37 -44.78
N PHE A 9 -11.07 -16.52 -45.38
CA PHE A 9 -9.78 -16.44 -44.67
C PHE A 9 -9.55 -15.03 -44.11
N PHE A 10 -9.68 -13.98 -44.94
CA PHE A 10 -9.53 -12.58 -44.50
C PHE A 10 -10.54 -12.20 -43.42
N ARG A 11 -11.82 -12.60 -43.58
CA ARG A 11 -12.85 -12.34 -42.56
C ARG A 11 -12.50 -12.96 -41.21
N ASN A 12 -11.99 -14.20 -41.20
CA ASN A 12 -11.57 -14.87 -39.97
C ASN A 12 -10.32 -14.23 -39.35
N GLN A 13 -9.37 -13.74 -40.16
CA GLN A 13 -8.22 -13.00 -39.65
C GLN A 13 -8.61 -11.65 -39.05
N MET A 14 -9.51 -10.90 -39.72
CA MET A 14 -10.05 -9.65 -39.20
C MET A 14 -10.79 -9.84 -37.87
N LEU A 15 -11.63 -10.88 -37.76
CA LEU A 15 -12.32 -11.19 -36.50
C LEU A 15 -11.35 -11.52 -35.37
N LYS A 16 -10.29 -12.29 -35.63
CA LYS A 16 -9.23 -12.57 -34.65
C LYS A 16 -8.44 -11.34 -34.25
N LEU A 17 -8.20 -10.43 -35.20
CA LEU A 17 -7.50 -9.17 -34.92
C LEU A 17 -8.37 -8.27 -34.03
N MET A 18 -9.65 -8.09 -34.41
CA MET A 18 -10.61 -7.30 -33.63
C MET A 18 -10.79 -7.86 -32.21
N SER A 19 -10.92 -9.18 -32.04
CA SER A 19 -11.05 -9.78 -30.71
C SER A 19 -9.81 -9.54 -29.84
N LYS A 20 -8.61 -9.64 -30.41
CA LYS A 20 -7.34 -9.35 -29.71
C LYS A 20 -7.26 -7.89 -29.27
N THR A 21 -7.66 -6.95 -30.13
CA THR A 21 -7.67 -5.51 -29.80
C THR A 21 -8.70 -5.20 -28.71
N THR A 22 -9.90 -5.79 -28.75
CA THR A 22 -10.92 -5.59 -27.71
C THR A 22 -10.47 -6.14 -26.34
N LEU A 23 -9.82 -7.30 -26.33
CA LEU A 23 -9.23 -7.88 -25.11
C LEU A 23 -8.16 -6.96 -24.51
N LYS A 24 -7.26 -6.43 -25.35
CA LYS A 24 -6.20 -5.50 -24.95
C LYS A 24 -6.74 -4.19 -24.36
N ASN A 25 -7.76 -3.59 -24.98
CA ASN A 25 -8.37 -2.37 -24.46
C ASN A 25 -9.04 -2.61 -23.10
N ARG A 26 -9.71 -3.75 -22.90
CA ARG A 26 -10.28 -4.13 -21.59
C ARG A 26 -9.22 -4.32 -20.52
N THR A 27 -8.06 -4.88 -20.87
CA THR A 27 -6.96 -5.03 -19.90
C THR A 27 -6.40 -3.67 -19.47
N ILE A 28 -6.27 -2.70 -20.39
CA ILE A 28 -5.82 -1.34 -20.08
C ILE A 28 -6.83 -0.62 -19.18
N GLU A 29 -8.12 -0.70 -19.49
CA GLU A 29 -9.19 -0.11 -18.65
C GLU A 29 -9.21 -0.73 -17.24
N SER A 30 -9.06 -2.06 -17.14
CA SER A 30 -8.96 -2.73 -15.85
C SER A 30 -7.75 -2.23 -15.05
N LEU A 31 -6.60 -2.04 -15.68
CA LEU A 31 -5.41 -1.52 -15.01
C LEU A 31 -5.60 -0.08 -14.54
N LYS A 32 -6.31 0.76 -15.29
CA LYS A 32 -6.64 2.12 -14.84
C LYS A 32 -7.51 2.11 -13.58
N LEU A 33 -8.52 1.25 -13.52
CA LEU A 33 -9.34 1.09 -12.33
C LEU A 33 -8.52 0.60 -11.14
N THR A 34 -7.65 -0.39 -11.35
CA THR A 34 -6.72 -0.86 -10.33
C THR A 34 -5.81 0.27 -9.83
N ALA A 35 -5.27 1.09 -10.73
CA ALA A 35 -4.43 2.24 -10.37
C ALA A 35 -5.17 3.23 -9.47
N HIS A 36 -6.43 3.56 -9.80
CA HIS A 36 -7.25 4.44 -8.95
C HIS A 36 -7.53 3.85 -7.57
N SER A 37 -7.83 2.54 -7.50
CA SER A 37 -8.02 1.86 -6.22
C SER A 37 -6.75 1.89 -5.37
N LEU A 38 -5.60 1.57 -5.97
CA LEU A 38 -4.32 1.56 -5.27
C LEU A 38 -3.90 2.96 -4.80
N LEU A 39 -4.21 4.00 -5.58
CA LEU A 39 -3.95 5.38 -5.18
C LEU A 39 -4.81 5.78 -3.99
N SER A 40 -6.09 5.39 -3.98
CA SER A 40 -6.96 5.60 -2.83
C SER A 40 -6.44 4.87 -1.59
N ASP A 41 -6.02 3.61 -1.74
CA ASP A 41 -5.48 2.82 -0.64
C ASP A 41 -4.17 3.43 -0.10
N ALA A 42 -3.30 3.94 -0.99
CA ALA A 42 -2.06 4.61 -0.61
C ALA A 42 -2.33 5.90 0.18
N ASN A 43 -3.28 6.72 -0.25
CA ASN A 43 -3.67 7.94 0.47
C ASN A 43 -4.26 7.64 1.85
N ASN A 44 -5.11 6.61 1.95
CA ASN A 44 -5.70 6.18 3.23
C ASN A 44 -4.62 5.65 4.20
N LEU A 45 -3.67 4.89 3.66
CA LEU A 45 -2.54 4.39 4.44
C LEU A 45 -1.62 5.54 4.88
N GLU A 46 -1.35 6.51 4.01
CA GLU A 46 -0.56 7.69 4.37
C GLU A 46 -1.20 8.46 5.52
N ALA A 47 -2.51 8.70 5.48
CA ALA A 47 -3.24 9.34 6.57
C ALA A 47 -3.16 8.54 7.88
N SER A 48 -3.21 7.21 7.80
CA SER A 48 -3.07 6.32 8.96
C SER A 48 -1.65 6.39 9.55
N VAL A 49 -0.63 6.45 8.70
CA VAL A 49 0.76 6.63 9.13
C VAL A 49 0.98 8.00 9.77
N ASP A 50 0.39 9.06 9.22
CA ASP A 50 0.50 10.42 9.79
C ASP A 50 -0.15 10.49 11.17
N ALA A 51 -1.32 9.87 11.34
CA ALA A 51 -1.99 9.76 12.65
C ALA A 51 -1.13 8.97 13.66
N LEU A 52 -0.51 7.87 13.22
CA LEU A 52 0.39 7.06 14.04
C LEU A 52 1.64 7.86 14.45
N CYS A 53 2.26 8.60 13.53
CA CYS A 53 3.40 9.48 13.81
C CYS A 53 3.07 10.51 14.88
N ALA A 54 1.89 11.15 14.79
CA ALA A 54 1.43 12.11 15.80
C ALA A 54 1.25 11.44 17.17
N ARG A 55 0.61 10.26 17.22
CA ARG A 55 0.42 9.51 18.47
C ARG A 55 1.73 9.07 19.12
N ILE A 56 2.73 8.68 18.34
CA ILE A 56 4.05 8.28 18.88
C ILE A 56 4.72 9.43 19.64
N LEU A 57 4.49 10.69 19.24
CA LEU A 57 5.00 11.86 19.95
C LEU A 57 4.26 12.12 21.28
N GLU A 58 2.99 11.72 21.37
CA GLU A 58 2.13 11.93 22.53
C GLU A 58 2.23 10.81 23.58
N VAL A 59 2.60 9.59 23.16
CA VAL A 59 2.63 8.39 24.02
C VAL A 59 4.09 7.99 24.30
N PRO A 60 4.72 8.56 25.35
CA PRO A 60 6.07 8.16 25.73
C PRO A 60 6.09 6.70 26.20
N ARG A 61 7.25 6.04 26.04
CA ARG A 61 7.46 4.71 26.59
C ARG A 61 7.29 4.75 28.12
N PRO A 62 6.52 3.83 28.72
CA PRO A 62 6.41 3.74 30.17
C PRO A 62 7.79 3.48 30.78
N SER A 63 8.14 4.24 31.82
CA SER A 63 9.37 4.05 32.59
C SER A 63 9.34 2.72 33.36
N THR A 64 10.48 2.27 33.89
CA THR A 64 10.50 1.07 34.76
C THR A 64 9.51 1.26 35.91
N PRO A 65 8.63 0.29 36.21
CA PRO A 65 7.65 0.46 37.27
C PRO A 65 8.37 0.81 38.58
N PRO A 66 7.86 1.77 39.36
CA PRO A 66 8.45 2.06 40.66
C PRO A 66 8.44 0.79 41.50
N ASN A 67 9.60 0.42 42.05
CA ASN A 67 9.81 -0.75 42.89
C ASN A 67 9.07 -0.53 44.23
N ARG A 68 7.75 -0.69 44.22
CA ARG A 68 6.93 -0.66 45.42
C ARG A 68 6.16 -1.97 45.43
N GLU A 69 6.60 -2.90 46.26
CA GLU A 69 5.67 -3.87 46.82
C GLU A 69 4.51 -3.07 47.42
N PRO A 70 3.27 -3.26 46.94
CA PRO A 70 2.16 -2.51 47.48
C PRO A 70 2.00 -2.93 48.95
N ILE A 71 2.30 -2.01 49.88
CA ILE A 71 2.17 -2.21 51.34
C ILE A 71 0.76 -2.74 51.69
N PHE A 72 -0.24 -2.50 50.82
CA PHE A 72 -1.58 -3.06 50.86
C PHE A 72 -1.97 -3.61 49.49
N GLN A 73 -2.52 -4.82 49.43
CA GLN A 73 -3.12 -5.35 48.20
C GLN A 73 -4.16 -4.36 47.66
N ARG A 74 -4.08 -4.05 46.37
CA ARG A 74 -5.02 -3.14 45.72
C ARG A 74 -6.42 -3.78 45.75
N PRO A 75 -7.47 -3.08 46.24
CA PRO A 75 -8.82 -3.62 46.25
C PRO A 75 -9.34 -3.83 44.82
N GLU A 76 -10.11 -4.90 44.61
CA GLU A 76 -10.81 -5.15 43.35
C GLU A 76 -11.71 -3.95 43.01
N GLY A 77 -11.54 -3.38 41.83
CA GLY A 77 -12.33 -2.22 41.35
C GLY A 77 -11.68 -0.84 41.54
N ALA A 78 -10.50 -0.74 42.16
CA ALA A 78 -9.77 0.54 42.20
C ALA A 78 -9.38 1.01 40.78
N PRO A 79 -9.40 2.34 40.50
CA PRO A 79 -9.05 2.88 39.19
C PRO A 79 -7.59 2.59 38.81
N PRO A 80 -7.29 2.39 37.52
CA PRO A 80 -5.94 2.06 37.05
C PRO A 80 -4.91 3.11 37.47
N SER A 81 -3.73 2.62 37.86
CA SER A 81 -2.60 3.49 38.19
C SER A 81 -2.16 4.28 36.96
N GLU A 82 -1.48 5.41 37.17
CA GLU A 82 -0.93 6.19 36.05
C GLU A 82 0.05 5.36 35.20
N TYR A 83 0.82 4.49 35.85
CA TYR A 83 1.68 3.53 35.16
C TYR A 83 0.89 2.55 34.28
N GLU A 84 -0.18 1.95 34.81
CA GLU A 84 -1.05 1.05 34.02
C GLU A 84 -1.73 1.76 32.85
N LYS A 85 -2.12 3.02 33.03
CA LYS A 85 -2.67 3.85 31.94
C LYS A 85 -1.63 4.09 30.85
N GLN A 86 -0.40 4.42 31.22
CA GLN A 86 0.72 4.62 30.28
C GLN A 86 1.07 3.33 29.54
N VAL A 87 1.16 2.19 30.24
CA VAL A 87 1.41 0.87 29.63
C VAL A 87 0.30 0.51 28.65
N ARG A 88 -0.96 0.70 29.02
CA ARG A 88 -2.10 0.44 28.13
C ARG A 88 -2.05 1.32 26.86
N ALA A 89 -1.78 2.61 27.02
CA ALA A 89 -1.66 3.54 25.88
C ALA A 89 -0.49 3.15 24.96
N TYR A 90 0.66 2.81 25.52
CA TYR A 90 1.82 2.36 24.77
C TYR A 90 1.55 1.05 24.02
N ASN A 91 0.93 0.06 24.67
CA ASN A 91 0.56 -1.19 24.03
C ASN A 91 -0.41 -0.97 22.85
N ALA A 92 -1.44 -0.14 23.04
CA ALA A 92 -2.38 0.21 21.97
C ALA A 92 -1.67 0.87 20.78
N MET A 93 -0.71 1.77 21.02
CA MET A 93 0.10 2.38 19.97
C MET A 93 0.98 1.34 19.25
N THR A 94 1.58 0.39 19.98
CA THR A 94 2.39 -0.67 19.35
C THR A 94 1.58 -1.64 18.50
N GLU A 95 0.35 -1.96 18.92
CA GLU A 95 -0.59 -2.77 18.15
C GLU A 95 -1.02 -2.04 16.87
N GLU A 96 -1.31 -0.74 16.98
CA GLU A 96 -1.62 0.12 15.82
C GLU A 96 -0.44 0.17 14.85
N PHE A 97 0.78 0.34 15.36
CA PHE A 97 2.00 0.32 14.55
C PHE A 97 2.15 -1.00 13.78
N ALA A 98 1.92 -2.14 14.45
CA ALA A 98 1.98 -3.45 13.82
C ALA A 98 0.95 -3.60 12.69
N LYS A 99 -0.29 -3.17 12.94
CA LYS A 99 -1.39 -3.21 11.96
C LYS A 99 -1.09 -2.34 10.73
N VAL A 100 -0.67 -1.09 10.93
CA VAL A 100 -0.33 -0.18 9.82
C VAL A 100 0.88 -0.71 9.03
N SER A 101 1.85 -1.32 9.71
CA SER A 101 3.00 -1.95 9.06
C SER A 101 2.60 -3.15 8.19
N GLU A 102 1.63 -3.95 8.63
CA GLU A 102 1.08 -5.07 7.85
C GLU A 102 0.32 -4.55 6.62
N GLN A 103 -0.55 -3.55 6.80
CA GLN A 103 -1.26 -2.90 5.69
C GLN A 103 -0.30 -2.33 4.64
N ALA A 104 0.81 -1.72 5.07
CA ALA A 104 1.84 -1.23 4.16
C ALA A 104 2.50 -2.34 3.35
N LYS A 105 2.77 -3.50 3.96
CA LYS A 105 3.32 -4.67 3.26
C LYS A 105 2.34 -5.23 2.24
N GLU A 106 1.07 -5.37 2.62
CA GLU A 106 0.02 -5.85 1.72
C GLU A 106 -0.15 -4.92 0.52
N LEU A 107 -0.20 -3.60 0.76
CA LEU A 107 -0.32 -2.62 -0.31
C LEU A 107 0.92 -2.63 -1.21
N SER A 108 2.13 -2.74 -0.64
CA SER A 108 3.36 -2.86 -1.41
C SER A 108 3.32 -4.07 -2.36
N ALA A 109 2.85 -5.23 -1.89
CA ALA A 109 2.71 -6.42 -2.73
C ALA A 109 1.71 -6.20 -3.89
N LYS A 110 0.57 -5.53 -3.62
CA LYS A 110 -0.42 -5.18 -4.65
C LYS A 110 0.16 -4.19 -5.67
N VAL A 111 0.91 -3.18 -5.23
CA VAL A 111 1.58 -2.21 -6.09
C VAL A 111 2.62 -2.90 -6.97
N THR A 112 3.43 -3.81 -6.43
CA THR A 112 4.39 -4.59 -7.23
C THR A 112 3.68 -5.46 -8.28
N ALA A 113 2.57 -6.12 -7.93
CA ALA A 113 1.78 -6.88 -8.90
C ALA A 113 1.23 -5.98 -10.02
N PHE A 114 0.73 -4.79 -9.67
CA PHE A 114 0.29 -3.79 -10.64
C PHE A 114 1.44 -3.32 -11.55
N GLN A 115 2.61 -3.01 -10.99
CA GLN A 115 3.81 -2.62 -11.73
C GLN A 115 4.20 -3.68 -12.78
N ASN A 116 4.23 -4.95 -12.39
CA ASN A 116 4.52 -6.06 -13.29
C ASN A 116 3.51 -6.15 -14.43
N ASN A 117 2.22 -6.05 -14.12
CA ASN A 117 1.15 -6.07 -15.13
C ASN A 117 1.27 -4.89 -16.12
N VAL A 118 1.62 -3.69 -15.66
CA VAL A 118 1.82 -2.52 -16.52
C VAL A 118 3.02 -2.73 -17.45
N ILE A 119 4.12 -3.29 -16.94
CA ILE A 119 5.31 -3.62 -17.75
C ILE A 119 4.95 -4.64 -18.84
N ASP A 120 4.27 -5.73 -18.47
CA ASP A 120 3.86 -6.78 -19.40
C ASP A 120 2.96 -6.24 -20.52
N VAL A 121 1.94 -5.46 -20.16
CA VAL A 121 1.05 -4.83 -21.13
C VAL A 121 1.81 -3.85 -22.02
N SER A 122 2.73 -3.05 -21.46
CA SER A 122 3.54 -2.10 -22.23
C SER A 122 4.46 -2.82 -23.23
N MET A 123 5.08 -3.94 -22.84
CA MET A 123 5.89 -4.75 -23.75
C MET A 123 5.05 -5.34 -24.88
N GLN A 124 3.85 -5.87 -24.59
CA GLN A 124 2.95 -6.43 -25.60
C GLN A 124 2.40 -5.40 -26.59
N HIS A 125 2.44 -4.11 -26.24
CA HIS A 125 1.96 -3.01 -27.10
C HIS A 125 3.09 -2.29 -27.84
N LYS A 126 4.33 -2.26 -27.32
CA LYS A 126 5.49 -1.71 -28.06
C LYS A 126 5.76 -2.37 -29.41
N TYR A 127 5.36 -3.63 -29.59
CA TYR A 127 5.52 -4.38 -30.84
C TYR A 127 4.38 -4.18 -31.85
N VAL A 128 3.34 -3.41 -31.53
CA VAL A 128 2.21 -3.12 -32.41
C VAL A 128 2.22 -1.62 -32.69
N GLU A 129 2.17 -1.22 -33.97
CA GLU A 129 2.29 0.16 -34.43
C GLU A 129 1.55 1.18 -33.54
N LYS A 130 2.17 2.35 -33.39
CA LYS A 130 1.71 3.47 -32.56
C LYS A 130 0.32 3.95 -32.98
N ILE A 131 -0.72 3.52 -32.27
CA ILE A 131 -2.09 4.02 -32.39
C ILE A 131 -2.33 4.98 -31.23
N GLY A 132 -2.48 6.28 -31.52
CA GLY A 132 -2.33 7.37 -30.55
C GLY A 132 -3.15 7.28 -29.24
N LYS A 133 -4.38 6.74 -29.25
CA LYS A 133 -5.16 6.58 -28.01
C LYS A 133 -4.53 5.56 -27.05
N THR A 134 -4.03 4.46 -27.59
CA THR A 134 -3.41 3.39 -26.79
C THR A 134 -2.06 3.84 -26.22
N GLU A 135 -1.32 4.68 -26.95
CA GLU A 135 -0.07 5.29 -26.46
C GLU A 135 -0.30 6.18 -25.24
N HIS A 136 -1.26 7.11 -25.33
CA HIS A 136 -1.62 7.99 -24.21
C HIS A 136 -2.10 7.19 -22.98
N ASP A 137 -2.86 6.12 -23.20
CA ASP A 137 -3.36 5.27 -22.11
C ASP A 137 -2.23 4.49 -21.42
N LEU A 138 -1.24 4.01 -22.18
CA LEU A 138 -0.05 3.35 -21.63
C LEU A 138 0.86 4.33 -20.90
N GLU A 139 1.04 5.55 -21.42
CA GLU A 139 1.79 6.61 -20.74
C GLU A 139 1.11 7.01 -19.42
N SER A 140 -0.22 7.12 -19.42
CA SER A 140 -1.00 7.36 -18.20
C SER A 140 -0.80 6.25 -17.16
N LEU A 141 -0.76 4.98 -17.60
CA LEU A 141 -0.48 3.84 -16.72
C LEU A 141 0.96 3.84 -16.21
N ASP A 142 1.95 4.22 -17.03
CA ASP A 142 3.34 4.33 -16.58
C ASP A 142 3.52 5.48 -15.56
N ASN A 143 2.83 6.60 -15.76
CA ASN A 143 2.80 7.69 -14.80
C ASN A 143 2.16 7.25 -13.48
N ALA A 144 1.02 6.55 -13.54
CA ALA A 144 0.38 6.00 -12.35
C ALA A 144 1.31 5.02 -11.61
N ARG A 145 2.01 4.16 -12.36
CA ARG A 145 3.01 3.23 -11.83
C ARG A 145 4.11 3.93 -11.03
N ARG A 146 4.71 4.98 -11.61
CA ARG A 146 5.78 5.77 -10.96
C ARG A 146 5.28 6.55 -9.76
N ASN A 147 4.06 7.08 -9.83
CA ASN A 147 3.47 7.82 -8.70
C ASN A 147 3.21 6.88 -7.51
N LEU A 148 2.60 5.71 -7.76
CA LEU A 148 2.38 4.70 -6.72
C LEU A 148 3.69 4.21 -6.09
N GLU A 149 4.74 4.06 -6.88
CA GLU A 149 6.08 3.72 -6.36
C GLU A 149 6.58 4.78 -5.37
N LYS A 150 6.54 6.06 -5.75
CA LYS A 150 6.92 7.18 -4.88
C LYS A 150 6.05 7.29 -3.64
N ASP A 151 4.76 7.04 -3.76
CA ASP A 151 3.84 7.05 -2.62
C ASP A 151 4.19 5.96 -1.62
N MET A 152 4.51 4.75 -2.09
CA MET A 152 4.95 3.66 -1.24
C MET A 152 6.31 3.93 -0.59
N GLU A 153 7.27 4.51 -1.32
CA GLU A 153 8.54 4.96 -0.74
C GLU A 153 8.33 5.96 0.40
N ARG A 154 7.45 6.94 0.19
CA ARG A 154 7.10 7.96 1.18
C ARG A 154 6.44 7.34 2.42
N VAL A 155 5.45 6.46 2.25
CA VAL A 155 4.79 5.74 3.34
C VAL A 155 5.80 4.92 4.15
N ASN A 156 6.66 4.16 3.47
CA ASN A 156 7.69 3.35 4.13
C ASN A 156 8.73 4.23 4.86
N GLY A 157 9.11 5.36 4.27
CA GLY A 157 10.00 6.35 4.89
C GLY A 157 9.42 6.91 6.19
N LYS A 158 8.14 7.29 6.18
CA LYS A 158 7.44 7.77 7.38
C LYS A 158 7.33 6.68 8.46
N LEU A 159 6.98 5.45 8.09
CA LEU A 159 6.93 4.31 9.03
C LEU A 159 8.29 4.02 9.68
N ARG A 160 9.37 4.13 8.91
CA ARG A 160 10.73 3.99 9.43
C ARG A 160 11.06 5.10 10.41
N ALA A 161 10.77 6.36 10.07
CA ALA A 161 11.00 7.51 10.95
C ALA A 161 10.17 7.41 12.25
N ALA A 162 8.93 6.95 12.16
CA ALA A 162 8.07 6.68 13.31
C ALA A 162 8.69 5.66 14.25
N ARG A 163 9.20 4.54 13.70
CA ARG A 163 9.90 3.51 14.47
C ARG A 163 11.16 4.04 15.16
N GLU A 164 11.98 4.79 14.43
CA GLU A 164 13.21 5.39 14.97
C GLU A 164 12.88 6.38 16.09
N THR A 165 11.82 7.17 15.94
CA THR A 165 11.33 8.11 16.97
C THR A 165 10.84 7.36 18.22
N ALA A 166 10.07 6.30 18.05
CA ALA A 166 9.63 5.44 19.15
C ALA A 166 10.82 4.84 19.91
N VAL A 167 11.87 4.39 19.21
CA VAL A 167 13.10 3.86 19.82
C VAL A 167 13.92 4.97 20.50
N ALA A 168 14.05 6.15 19.90
CA ALA A 168 14.80 7.26 20.48
C ALA A 168 14.14 7.81 21.76
N SER A 169 12.80 7.87 21.79
CA SER A 169 12.05 8.21 23.00
C SER A 169 12.33 7.24 24.15
N ALA A 170 12.56 5.96 23.82
CA ALA A 170 12.88 4.93 24.79
C ALA A 170 14.29 5.09 25.40
N ALA A 171 15.26 5.59 24.63
CA ALA A 171 16.63 5.80 25.11
C ALA A 171 16.74 7.03 26.05
N LYS A 172 15.93 8.08 25.80
CA LYS A 172 15.87 9.27 26.67
C LYS A 172 15.17 9.02 28.00
N ALA A 173 14.28 8.04 28.09
CA ALA A 173 13.60 7.67 29.33
C ALA A 173 14.49 6.84 30.30
N THR A 174 15.66 6.39 29.83
CA THR A 174 16.59 5.53 30.59
C THR A 174 17.92 6.20 30.94
N ALA A 175 18.13 7.45 30.55
CA ALA A 175 19.32 8.26 30.84
C ALA A 175 19.01 9.31 31.90
#